data_AF-A0A7C4NPN8-F1
#
_entry.id   AF-A0A7C4NPN8-F1
#
_cell.length_a   1.000
_cell.length_b   1.000
_cell.length_c   1.000
_cell.angle_alpha   90.00
_cell.angle_beta   90.00
_cell.angle_gamma   90.00
#
_symmetry.space_group_name_H-M   'P 1'
#
loop_
_entity.id
_entity.type
_entity.pdbx_description
1 polymer ?
#
loop_
_entity_poly.entity_id
_entity_poly.type
_entity_poly.pdbx_seq_one_letter_code
_entity_poly.pdbx_strand_id
1 'polypeptide(L)'
;MKTVKAFIEDFEQSAKLRGFYSIMIIHLYSLSTVTSSPRDVINIAGRSRYALGDLTAIFSKISLLVNRWNYTLHKAIQLVSSTIREDNIKKFLQRLSYSLNMGVDLENFMKIEYEKLLETSAAEFDRAVERVKRYIEAYSALLTSATFLSVSMLLTSMIYGVEVDKVLTYSVLMIAGTLATIIFLMARALPPDPILHTEELAPPSLKMIHKFNSLIFIPCIAFSIILFILLNKSMSSENPIINNLTPIPLPIITAGIPLLLVGKIGRKWIKQVEKIDESYPSFVKSLGDAISVTNSLKASSVILEVNDYGALNKLIRRLRRRLEMGFEQNKSLNILGLESLSNLILKTIR
;
A
#
# COMPACT_ATOMS: atom_id res chain seq x y z
N MET A 1 -5.40 -32.09 -17.18
CA MET A 1 -4.31 -31.08 -17.07
C MET A 1 -4.64 -29.74 -17.75
N LYS A 2 -5.22 -29.72 -18.97
CA LYS A 2 -5.63 -28.45 -19.65
C LYS A 2 -6.71 -27.64 -18.89
N THR A 3 -7.63 -28.30 -18.19
CA THR A 3 -8.71 -27.66 -17.42
C THR A 3 -8.23 -26.95 -16.15
N VAL A 4 -7.24 -27.51 -15.45
CA VAL A 4 -6.66 -26.91 -14.24
C VAL A 4 -5.77 -25.72 -14.59
N LYS A 5 -5.00 -25.80 -15.68
CA LYS A 5 -4.18 -24.67 -16.15
C LYS A 5 -5.04 -23.48 -16.62
N ALA A 6 -6.11 -23.76 -17.36
CA ALA A 6 -7.10 -22.74 -17.72
C ALA A 6 -7.78 -22.13 -16.49
N PHE A 7 -8.17 -22.94 -15.51
CA PHE A 7 -8.76 -22.44 -14.26
C PHE A 7 -7.80 -21.57 -13.43
N ILE A 8 -6.50 -21.91 -13.39
CA ILE A 8 -5.47 -21.12 -12.70
C ILE A 8 -5.21 -19.81 -13.45
N GLU A 9 -5.08 -19.83 -14.77
CA GLU A 9 -4.94 -18.63 -15.61
C GLU A 9 -6.18 -17.72 -15.48
N ASP A 10 -7.38 -18.31 -15.44
CA ASP A 10 -8.65 -17.60 -15.26
C ASP A 10 -8.80 -17.00 -13.85
N PHE A 11 -8.31 -17.68 -12.81
CA PHE A 11 -8.29 -17.18 -11.43
C PHE A 11 -7.30 -16.03 -11.26
N GLU A 12 -6.11 -16.16 -11.86
CA GLU A 12 -5.10 -15.10 -11.88
C GLU A 12 -5.61 -13.86 -12.63
N GLN A 13 -6.30 -14.06 -13.75
CA GLN A 13 -6.95 -12.98 -14.49
C GLN A 13 -8.06 -12.32 -13.67
N SER A 14 -8.91 -13.09 -12.98
CA SER A 14 -9.96 -12.55 -12.12
C SER A 14 -9.40 -11.77 -10.92
N ALA A 15 -8.25 -12.21 -10.37
CA ALA A 15 -7.54 -11.51 -9.30
C ALA A 15 -6.91 -10.19 -9.79
N LYS A 16 -6.32 -10.17 -10.99
CA LYS A 16 -5.82 -8.94 -11.64
C LYS A 16 -6.95 -7.95 -11.90
N LEU A 17 -8.06 -8.41 -12.47
CA LEU A 17 -9.25 -7.60 -12.77
C LEU A 17 -9.85 -6.93 -11.52
N ARG A 18 -9.83 -7.62 -10.38
CA ARG A 18 -10.29 -7.07 -9.09
C ARG A 18 -9.43 -5.87 -8.65
N GLY A 19 -8.13 -5.90 -8.89
CA GLY A 19 -7.21 -4.80 -8.58
C GLY A 19 -7.46 -3.53 -9.42
N PHE A 20 -8.00 -3.68 -10.63
CA PHE A 20 -8.29 -2.57 -11.54
C PHE A 20 -9.73 -2.03 -11.44
N TYR A 21 -10.60 -2.64 -10.64
CA TYR A 21 -12.01 -2.24 -10.54
C TYR A 21 -12.18 -0.80 -10.03
N SER A 22 -11.46 -0.42 -8.95
CA SER A 22 -11.51 0.95 -8.43
C SER A 22 -11.00 1.97 -9.44
N ILE A 23 -9.90 1.64 -10.15
CA ILE A 23 -9.31 2.50 -11.19
C ILE A 23 -10.28 2.67 -12.36
N MET A 24 -10.98 1.62 -12.74
CA MET A 24 -12.01 1.66 -13.79
C MET A 24 -13.14 2.64 -13.44
N ILE A 25 -13.67 2.59 -12.21
CA ILE A 25 -14.74 3.50 -11.79
C ILE A 25 -14.26 4.95 -11.82
N ILE A 26 -13.07 5.23 -11.27
CA ILE A 26 -12.49 6.57 -11.24
C ILE A 26 -12.27 7.10 -12.67
N HIS A 27 -11.71 6.26 -13.56
CA HIS A 27 -11.46 6.64 -14.95
C HIS A 27 -12.76 6.91 -15.70
N LEU A 28 -13.75 6.02 -15.60
CA LEU A 28 -15.05 6.22 -16.26
C LEU A 28 -15.80 7.43 -15.71
N TYR A 29 -15.71 7.71 -14.41
CA TYR A 29 -16.30 8.89 -13.81
C TYR A 29 -15.65 10.16 -14.36
N SER A 30 -14.31 10.21 -14.38
CA SER A 30 -13.58 11.34 -14.96
C SER A 30 -13.92 11.58 -16.43
N LEU A 31 -14.11 10.52 -17.22
CA LEU A 31 -14.52 10.63 -18.62
C LEU A 31 -15.96 11.13 -18.76
N SER A 32 -16.86 10.66 -17.89
CA SER A 32 -18.28 11.07 -17.91
C SER A 32 -18.49 12.55 -17.59
N THR A 33 -17.60 13.16 -16.80
CA THR A 33 -17.63 14.61 -16.52
C THR A 33 -17.20 15.45 -17.73
N VAL A 34 -16.37 14.90 -18.62
CA VAL A 34 -15.87 15.61 -19.81
C VAL A 34 -16.81 15.44 -20.99
N THR A 35 -17.39 14.25 -21.18
CA THR A 35 -18.29 13.95 -22.29
C THR A 35 -19.62 13.37 -21.84
N SER A 36 -20.71 14.03 -22.25
CA SER A 36 -22.07 13.57 -21.95
C SER A 36 -22.53 12.38 -22.81
N SER A 37 -21.80 12.05 -23.89
CA SER A 37 -22.12 10.95 -24.80
C SER A 37 -21.59 9.62 -24.25
N PRO A 38 -22.47 8.68 -23.85
CA PRO A 38 -22.03 7.40 -23.29
C PRO A 38 -21.25 6.54 -24.29
N ARG A 39 -21.47 6.74 -25.60
CA ARG A 39 -20.74 6.02 -26.65
C ARG A 39 -19.28 6.45 -26.72
N ASP A 40 -19.02 7.75 -26.55
CA ASP A 40 -17.68 8.30 -26.61
C ASP A 40 -16.86 7.89 -25.40
N VAL A 41 -17.46 7.92 -24.20
CA VAL A 41 -16.82 7.41 -22.97
C VAL A 41 -16.36 5.96 -23.15
N ILE A 42 -17.22 5.08 -23.68
CA ILE A 42 -16.89 3.66 -23.89
C ILE A 42 -15.84 3.46 -25.00
N ASN A 43 -15.87 4.29 -26.05
CA ASN A 43 -14.86 4.25 -27.10
C ASN A 43 -13.47 4.70 -26.59
N ILE A 44 -13.42 5.75 -25.77
CA ILE A 44 -12.18 6.22 -25.13
C ILE A 44 -11.67 5.17 -24.15
N ALA A 45 -12.55 4.61 -23.30
CA ALA A 45 -12.20 3.52 -22.38
C ALA A 45 -11.68 2.27 -23.10
N GLY A 46 -12.19 1.98 -24.31
CA GLY A 46 -11.71 0.90 -25.17
C GLY A 46 -10.34 1.14 -25.82
N ARG A 47 -9.78 2.36 -25.70
CA ARG A 47 -8.45 2.74 -26.21
C ARG A 47 -7.44 3.01 -25.10
N SER A 48 -7.88 3.22 -23.86
CA SER A 48 -7.04 3.58 -22.71
C SER A 48 -6.35 2.38 -22.06
N ARG A 49 -5.50 1.68 -22.83
CA ARG A 49 -4.75 0.49 -22.35
C ARG A 49 -3.90 0.74 -21.11
N TYR A 50 -3.37 1.97 -20.96
CA TYR A 50 -2.54 2.33 -19.83
C TYR A 50 -3.35 2.42 -18.53
N ALA A 51 -4.53 3.05 -18.56
CA ALA A 51 -5.36 3.27 -17.37
C ALA A 51 -6.16 2.03 -16.94
N LEU A 52 -6.66 1.24 -17.90
CA LEU A 52 -7.59 0.13 -17.63
C LEU A 52 -6.93 -1.25 -17.73
N GLY A 53 -5.69 -1.34 -18.24
CA GLY A 53 -4.98 -2.60 -18.40
C GLY A 53 -5.80 -3.64 -19.18
N ASP A 54 -6.06 -4.78 -18.54
CA ASP A 54 -6.83 -5.88 -19.13
C ASP A 54 -8.33 -5.54 -19.32
N LEU A 55 -8.87 -4.54 -18.60
CA LEU A 55 -10.25 -4.08 -18.75
C LEU A 55 -10.49 -3.36 -20.08
N THR A 56 -9.45 -2.79 -20.69
CA THR A 56 -9.55 -2.13 -22.00
C THR A 56 -10.06 -3.09 -23.07
N ALA A 57 -9.69 -4.37 -23.00
CA ALA A 57 -10.18 -5.39 -23.93
C ALA A 57 -11.69 -5.65 -23.82
N ILE A 58 -12.28 -5.39 -22.64
CA ILE A 58 -13.72 -5.50 -22.41
C ILE A 58 -14.42 -4.31 -23.07
N PHE A 59 -13.97 -3.08 -22.79
CA PHE A 59 -14.56 -1.88 -23.37
C PHE A 59 -14.33 -1.78 -24.89
N SER A 60 -13.21 -2.29 -25.40
CA SER A 60 -12.95 -2.34 -26.85
C SER A 60 -13.94 -3.27 -27.56
N LYS A 61 -14.28 -4.42 -26.96
CA LYS A 61 -15.33 -5.32 -27.49
C LYS A 61 -16.69 -4.64 -27.52
N ILE A 62 -17.06 -3.92 -26.45
CA ILE A 62 -18.31 -3.15 -26.39
C ILE A 62 -18.31 -2.07 -27.48
N SER A 63 -17.22 -1.30 -27.60
CA SER A 63 -17.08 -0.27 -28.63
C SER A 63 -17.18 -0.83 -30.05
N LEU A 64 -16.58 -1.99 -30.32
CA LEU A 64 -16.68 -2.67 -31.62
C LEU A 64 -18.11 -3.10 -31.94
N LEU A 65 -18.85 -3.65 -30.97
CA LEU A 65 -20.26 -4.05 -31.16
C LEU A 65 -21.16 -2.85 -31.47
N VAL A 66 -20.90 -1.70 -30.83
CA VAL A 66 -21.67 -0.47 -31.07
C VAL A 66 -21.30 0.16 -32.42
N ASN A 67 -20.01 0.33 -32.69
CA ASN A 67 -19.53 1.10 -33.85
C ASN A 67 -19.53 0.33 -35.17
N ARG A 68 -19.20 -0.97 -35.15
CA ARG A 68 -19.16 -1.80 -36.38
C ARG A 68 -20.45 -2.57 -36.63
N TRP A 69 -21.10 -3.03 -35.57
CA TRP A 69 -22.26 -3.91 -35.67
C TRP A 69 -23.59 -3.18 -35.38
N ASN A 70 -23.56 -1.86 -35.16
CA ASN A 70 -24.74 -1.01 -34.91
C ASN A 70 -25.66 -1.50 -33.77
N TYR A 71 -25.12 -2.21 -32.78
CA TYR A 71 -25.88 -2.55 -31.58
C TYR A 71 -26.16 -1.31 -30.74
N THR A 72 -27.32 -1.28 -30.08
CA THR A 72 -27.57 -0.29 -29.02
C THR A 72 -26.61 -0.50 -27.86
N LEU A 73 -26.14 0.59 -27.26
CA LEU A 73 -25.09 0.55 -26.24
C LEU A 73 -25.45 -0.37 -25.06
N HIS A 74 -26.69 -0.29 -24.56
CA HIS A 74 -27.17 -1.18 -23.49
C HIS A 74 -27.11 -2.66 -23.90
N LYS A 75 -27.57 -3.03 -25.12
CA LYS A 75 -27.52 -4.43 -25.59
C LYS A 75 -26.07 -4.92 -25.73
N ALA A 76 -25.18 -4.09 -26.24
CA ALA A 76 -23.76 -4.42 -26.37
C ALA A 76 -23.12 -4.68 -25.00
N ILE A 77 -23.38 -3.81 -24.02
CA ILE A 77 -22.90 -3.98 -22.64
C ILE A 77 -23.48 -5.26 -22.02
N GLN A 78 -24.78 -5.51 -22.20
CA GLN A 78 -25.43 -6.70 -21.66
C GLN A 78 -24.83 -8.00 -22.22
N LEU A 79 -24.59 -8.05 -23.54
CA LEU A 79 -23.94 -9.20 -24.19
C LEU A 79 -22.51 -9.43 -23.71
N VAL A 80 -21.73 -8.36 -23.51
CA VAL A 80 -20.36 -8.51 -22.99
C VAL A 80 -20.37 -8.88 -21.51
N SER A 81 -21.31 -8.35 -20.71
CA SER A 81 -21.44 -8.65 -19.28
C SER A 81 -21.69 -10.13 -19.00
N SER A 82 -22.43 -10.84 -19.86
CA SER A 82 -22.69 -12.27 -19.68
C SER A 82 -21.46 -13.15 -19.91
N THR A 83 -20.47 -12.65 -20.64
CA THR A 83 -19.19 -13.35 -20.90
C THR A 83 -18.15 -13.16 -19.81
N ILE A 84 -18.36 -12.21 -18.89
CA ILE A 84 -17.40 -11.88 -17.83
C ILE A 84 -17.67 -12.75 -16.61
N ARG A 85 -16.58 -13.32 -16.05
CA ARG A 85 -16.63 -14.16 -14.84
C ARG A 85 -16.49 -13.37 -13.54
N GLU A 86 -15.74 -12.27 -13.55
CA GLU A 86 -15.50 -11.47 -12.35
C GLU A 86 -16.81 -10.76 -11.95
N ASP A 87 -17.23 -11.03 -10.71
CA ASP A 87 -18.60 -10.74 -10.26
C ASP A 87 -18.86 -9.24 -10.07
N ASN A 88 -17.84 -8.45 -9.69
CA ASN A 88 -17.98 -7.01 -9.46
C ASN A 88 -18.12 -6.25 -10.78
N ILE A 89 -17.27 -6.54 -11.76
CA ILE A 89 -17.27 -5.97 -13.11
C ILE A 89 -18.54 -6.40 -13.84
N LYS A 90 -18.93 -7.67 -13.74
CA LYS A 90 -20.18 -8.16 -14.32
C LYS A 90 -21.39 -7.40 -13.75
N LYS A 91 -21.51 -7.31 -12.43
CA LYS A 91 -22.63 -6.59 -11.78
C LYS A 91 -22.59 -5.10 -12.12
N PHE A 92 -21.41 -4.49 -12.20
CA PHE A 92 -21.26 -3.10 -12.63
C PHE A 92 -21.77 -2.89 -14.06
N LEU A 93 -21.32 -3.71 -15.03
CA LEU A 93 -21.75 -3.59 -16.43
C LEU A 93 -23.25 -3.86 -16.59
N GLN A 94 -23.81 -4.79 -15.82
CA GLN A 94 -25.26 -5.00 -15.79
C GLN A 94 -25.99 -3.75 -15.29
N ARG A 95 -25.58 -3.17 -14.16
CA ARG A 95 -26.17 -1.92 -13.65
C ARG A 95 -26.01 -0.75 -14.63
N LEU A 96 -24.87 -0.64 -15.29
CA LEU A 96 -24.62 0.35 -16.34
C LEU A 96 -25.57 0.15 -17.53
N SER A 97 -25.70 -1.08 -18.02
CA SER A 97 -26.64 -1.42 -19.10
C SER A 97 -28.08 -1.06 -18.75
N TYR A 98 -28.54 -1.40 -17.54
CA TYR A 98 -29.89 -1.07 -17.09
C TYR A 98 -30.09 0.44 -16.98
N SER A 99 -29.14 1.18 -16.41
CA SER A 99 -29.23 2.64 -16.25
C SER A 99 -29.28 3.36 -17.60
N LEU A 100 -28.44 2.93 -18.54
CA LEU A 100 -28.44 3.46 -19.91
C LEU A 100 -29.74 3.12 -20.68
N ASN A 101 -30.35 1.96 -20.41
CA ASN A 101 -31.64 1.60 -20.99
C ASN A 101 -32.80 2.45 -20.43
N MET A 102 -32.70 2.87 -19.17
CA MET A 102 -33.67 3.75 -18.51
C MET A 102 -33.46 5.24 -18.83
N GLY A 103 -32.49 5.57 -19.69
CA GLY A 103 -32.19 6.96 -20.07
C GLY A 103 -31.54 7.78 -18.95
N VAL A 104 -30.98 7.14 -17.92
CA VAL A 104 -30.24 7.82 -16.87
C VAL A 104 -28.96 8.39 -17.47
N ASP A 105 -28.66 9.63 -17.12
CA ASP A 105 -27.42 10.28 -17.53
C ASP A 105 -26.19 9.54 -16.98
N LEU A 106 -25.16 9.38 -17.83
CA LEU A 106 -23.99 8.57 -17.50
C LEU A 106 -23.19 9.19 -16.36
N GLU A 107 -23.09 10.52 -16.30
CA GLU A 107 -22.40 11.24 -15.23
C GLU A 107 -23.04 10.93 -13.87
N ASN A 108 -24.37 11.01 -13.79
CA ASN A 108 -25.12 10.70 -12.57
C ASN A 108 -24.94 9.24 -12.14
N PHE A 109 -25.00 8.29 -13.08
CA PHE A 109 -24.73 6.88 -12.77
C PHE A 109 -23.31 6.67 -12.23
N MET A 110 -22.31 7.24 -12.90
CA MET A 110 -20.92 7.10 -12.49
C MET A 110 -20.63 7.78 -11.16
N LYS A 111 -21.29 8.91 -10.86
CA LYS A 111 -21.22 9.58 -9.56
C LYS A 111 -21.71 8.66 -8.44
N ILE A 112 -22.86 8.02 -8.61
CA ILE A 112 -23.41 7.08 -7.62
C ILE A 112 -22.48 5.88 -7.41
N GLU A 113 -21.92 5.31 -8.48
CA GLU A 113 -20.97 4.20 -8.36
C GLU A 113 -19.65 4.62 -7.70
N TYR A 114 -19.17 5.84 -7.95
CA TYR A 114 -17.99 6.40 -7.32
C TYR A 114 -18.22 6.67 -5.82
N GLU A 115 -19.34 7.27 -5.44
CA GLU A 115 -19.72 7.48 -4.03
C GLU A 115 -19.83 6.14 -3.29
N LYS A 116 -20.47 5.14 -3.90
CA LYS A 116 -20.55 3.78 -3.34
C LYS A 116 -19.17 3.14 -3.17
N LEU A 117 -18.26 3.33 -4.12
CA LEU A 117 -16.88 2.85 -4.03
C LEU A 117 -16.15 3.50 -2.84
N LEU A 118 -16.29 4.82 -2.67
CA LEU A 118 -15.71 5.57 -1.57
C LEU A 118 -16.26 5.10 -0.22
N GLU A 119 -17.58 4.97 -0.08
CA GLU A 119 -18.23 4.49 1.15
C GLU A 119 -17.76 3.07 1.52
N THR A 120 -17.71 2.17 0.53
CA THR A 120 -17.24 0.79 0.75
C THR A 120 -15.78 0.78 1.20
N SER A 121 -14.93 1.59 0.54
CA SER A 121 -13.51 1.69 0.89
C SER A 121 -13.33 2.27 2.30
N ALA A 122 -14.04 3.34 2.64
CA ALA A 122 -14.02 3.96 3.96
C ALA A 122 -14.44 2.96 5.05
N ALA A 123 -15.53 2.21 4.83
CA ALA A 123 -15.99 1.19 5.75
C ALA A 123 -14.97 0.04 5.92
N GLU A 124 -14.26 -0.35 4.87
CA GLU A 124 -13.17 -1.34 4.97
C GLU A 124 -11.98 -0.82 5.79
N PHE A 125 -11.60 0.45 5.60
CA PHE A 125 -10.58 1.11 6.40
C PHE A 125 -10.99 1.22 7.88
N ASP A 126 -12.22 1.64 8.17
CA ASP A 126 -12.73 1.73 9.55
C ASP A 126 -12.72 0.36 10.23
N ARG A 127 -13.15 -0.69 9.53
CA ARG A 127 -13.05 -2.08 10.04
C ARG A 127 -11.60 -2.52 10.28
N ALA A 128 -10.66 -2.06 9.46
CA ALA A 128 -9.24 -2.34 9.68
C ALA A 128 -8.72 -1.61 10.93
N VAL A 129 -9.01 -0.32 11.08
CA VAL A 129 -8.63 0.47 12.27
C VAL A 129 -9.23 -0.13 13.54
N GLU A 130 -10.50 -0.52 13.50
CA GLU A 130 -11.19 -1.14 14.63
C GLU A 130 -10.59 -2.51 14.99
N ARG A 131 -10.14 -3.30 14.00
CA ARG A 131 -9.36 -4.53 14.27
C ARG A 131 -8.05 -4.22 15.00
N VAL A 132 -7.33 -3.18 14.57
CA VAL A 132 -6.07 -2.76 15.20
C VAL A 132 -6.30 -2.27 16.62
N LYS A 133 -7.36 -1.49 16.85
CA LYS A 133 -7.75 -1.01 18.18
C LYS A 133 -7.98 -2.17 19.15
N ARG A 134 -8.72 -3.20 18.73
CA ARG A 134 -8.91 -4.42 19.53
C ARG A 134 -7.59 -5.13 19.85
N TYR A 135 -6.63 -5.15 18.93
CA TYR A 135 -5.30 -5.70 19.21
C TYR A 135 -4.49 -4.84 20.19
N ILE A 136 -4.63 -3.51 20.15
CA ILE A 136 -4.02 -2.59 21.13
C ILE A 136 -4.63 -2.78 22.53
N GLU A 137 -5.93 -2.98 22.61
CA GLU A 137 -6.62 -3.26 23.88
C GLU A 137 -6.18 -4.62 24.45
N ALA A 138 -6.14 -5.67 23.62
CA ALA A 138 -5.62 -6.97 24.00
C ALA A 138 -4.14 -6.91 24.42
N TYR A 139 -3.34 -6.11 23.72
CA TYR A 139 -1.95 -5.84 24.06
C TYR A 139 -1.81 -5.25 25.47
N SER A 140 -2.58 -4.20 25.77
CA SER A 140 -2.53 -3.52 27.06
C SER A 140 -2.94 -4.46 28.21
N ALA A 141 -3.98 -5.27 27.98
CA ALA A 141 -4.44 -6.26 28.95
C ALA A 141 -3.40 -7.36 29.22
N LEU A 142 -2.80 -7.92 28.15
CA LEU A 142 -1.76 -8.95 28.27
C LEU A 142 -0.49 -8.41 28.93
N LEU A 143 -0.08 -7.18 28.61
CA LEU A 143 1.06 -6.53 29.25
C LEU A 143 0.82 -6.32 30.75
N THR A 144 -0.37 -5.86 31.14
CA THR A 144 -0.75 -5.67 32.55
C THR A 144 -0.80 -7.00 33.31
N SER A 145 -1.35 -8.04 32.68
CA SER A 145 -1.39 -9.39 33.27
C SER A 145 0.02 -9.98 33.43
N ALA A 146 0.86 -9.86 32.40
CA ALA A 146 2.24 -10.37 32.42
C ALA A 146 3.11 -9.62 33.44
N THR A 147 2.96 -8.30 33.56
CA THR A 147 3.68 -7.49 34.56
C THR A 147 3.23 -7.87 35.97
N PHE A 148 1.93 -8.01 36.23
CA PHE A 148 1.42 -8.47 37.54
C PHE A 148 1.95 -9.86 37.90
N LEU A 149 1.90 -10.81 36.96
CA LEU A 149 2.41 -12.15 37.16
C LEU A 149 3.92 -12.14 37.41
N SER A 150 4.68 -11.32 36.67
CA SER A 150 6.11 -11.14 36.90
C SER A 150 6.41 -10.60 38.31
N VAL A 151 5.67 -9.59 38.78
CA VAL A 151 5.85 -9.02 40.12
C VAL A 151 5.52 -10.05 41.21
N SER A 152 4.41 -10.78 41.06
CA SER A 152 4.01 -11.83 41.99
C SER A 152 5.06 -12.96 42.06
N MET A 153 5.60 -13.35 40.90
CA MET A 153 6.62 -14.38 40.83
C MET A 153 7.95 -13.93 41.45
N LEU A 154 8.32 -12.65 41.29
CA LEU A 154 9.48 -12.06 41.98
C LEU A 154 9.29 -12.04 43.51
N LEU A 155 8.11 -11.63 43.99
CA LEU A 155 7.80 -11.67 45.43
C LEU A 155 7.86 -13.09 45.99
N THR A 156 7.30 -14.06 45.26
CA THR A 156 7.34 -15.48 45.63
C THR A 156 8.78 -15.98 45.66
N SER A 157 9.59 -15.65 44.66
CA SER A 157 11.02 -16.02 44.61
C SER A 157 11.78 -15.48 45.82
N MET A 158 11.48 -14.24 46.22
CA MET A 158 12.11 -13.59 47.37
C MET A 158 11.74 -14.26 48.70
N ILE A 159 10.50 -14.75 48.84
CA ILE A 159 10.02 -15.42 50.06
C ILE A 159 10.53 -16.86 50.15
N TYR A 160 10.45 -17.62 49.06
CA TYR A 160 10.77 -19.06 49.05
C TYR A 160 12.24 -19.38 48.75
N GLY A 161 13.09 -18.36 48.58
CA GLY A 161 14.53 -18.54 48.35
C GLY A 161 14.87 -19.18 47.00
N VAL A 162 13.96 -19.09 46.03
CA VAL A 162 14.26 -19.47 44.64
C VAL A 162 15.23 -18.43 44.07
N GLU A 163 16.22 -18.88 43.27
CA GLU A 163 17.16 -18.00 42.59
C GLU A 163 16.40 -16.92 41.78
N VAL A 164 16.44 -15.70 42.30
CA VAL A 164 15.73 -14.52 41.75
C VAL A 164 16.13 -14.27 40.30
N ASP A 165 17.39 -14.53 39.97
CA ASP A 165 17.94 -14.35 38.62
C ASP A 165 17.25 -15.24 37.57
N LYS A 166 16.93 -16.50 37.92
CA LYS A 166 16.22 -17.41 37.01
C LYS A 166 14.78 -16.94 36.78
N VAL A 167 14.09 -16.55 37.85
CA VAL A 167 12.69 -16.07 37.77
C VAL A 167 12.60 -14.79 36.95
N LEU A 168 13.52 -13.85 37.15
CA LEU A 168 13.61 -12.60 36.38
C LEU A 168 13.88 -12.88 34.89
N THR A 169 14.75 -13.85 34.58
CA THR A 169 15.07 -14.21 33.20
C THR A 169 13.86 -14.79 32.47
N TYR A 170 13.12 -15.71 33.11
CA TYR A 170 11.92 -16.29 32.53
C TYR A 170 10.80 -15.26 32.34
N SER A 171 10.63 -14.33 33.29
CA SER A 171 9.59 -13.31 33.17
C SER A 171 9.88 -12.31 32.04
N VAL A 172 11.14 -11.88 31.87
CA VAL A 172 11.56 -11.04 30.75
C VAL A 172 11.37 -11.76 29.41
N LEU A 173 11.72 -13.05 29.32
CA LEU A 173 11.53 -13.84 28.11
C LEU A 173 10.04 -13.99 27.74
N MET A 174 9.18 -14.24 28.74
CA MET A 174 7.73 -14.33 28.56
C MET A 174 7.10 -13.01 28.11
N ILE A 175 7.51 -11.89 28.71
CA ILE A 175 7.07 -10.56 28.29
C ILE A 175 7.57 -10.26 26.87
N ALA A 176 8.84 -10.53 26.55
CA ALA A 176 9.38 -10.31 25.21
C ALA A 176 8.68 -11.18 24.15
N GLY A 177 8.39 -12.44 24.45
CA GLY A 177 7.67 -13.35 23.55
C GLY A 177 6.22 -12.93 23.32
N THR A 178 5.50 -12.51 24.36
CA THR A 178 4.14 -11.98 24.23
C THR A 178 4.12 -10.66 23.43
N LEU A 179 5.07 -9.75 23.69
CA LEU A 179 5.23 -8.53 22.88
C LEU A 179 5.49 -8.86 21.40
N ALA A 180 6.41 -9.78 21.11
CA ALA A 180 6.77 -10.15 19.74
C ALA A 180 5.61 -10.78 18.97
N THR A 181 4.85 -11.68 19.60
CA THR A 181 3.68 -12.33 19.00
C THR A 181 2.56 -11.34 18.69
N ILE A 182 2.31 -10.38 19.58
CA ILE A 182 1.30 -9.34 19.36
C ILE A 182 1.73 -8.35 18.27
N ILE A 183 2.99 -7.93 18.24
CA ILE A 183 3.54 -7.11 17.15
C ILE A 183 3.38 -7.83 15.81
N PHE A 184 3.64 -9.13 15.76
CA PHE A 184 3.45 -9.95 14.56
C PHE A 184 1.98 -10.02 14.12
N LEU A 185 1.06 -10.24 15.06
CA LEU A 185 -0.39 -10.27 14.77
C LEU A 185 -0.89 -8.90 14.30
N MET A 186 -0.45 -7.81 14.92
CA MET A 186 -0.79 -6.45 14.52
C MET A 186 -0.26 -6.14 13.11
N ALA A 187 0.99 -6.50 12.82
CA ALA A 187 1.59 -6.30 11.49
C ALA A 187 0.82 -7.05 10.39
N ARG A 188 0.21 -8.20 10.71
CA ARG A 188 -0.62 -8.97 9.77
C ARG A 188 -2.06 -8.48 9.67
N ALA A 189 -2.56 -7.82 10.71
CA ALA A 189 -3.92 -7.31 10.78
C ALA A 189 -4.13 -6.01 10.00
N LEU A 190 -3.08 -5.20 9.84
CA LEU A 190 -3.16 -4.00 9.01
C LEU A 190 -3.21 -4.40 7.53
N PRO A 191 -4.08 -3.76 6.72
CA PRO A 191 -3.93 -3.81 5.27
C PRO A 191 -2.55 -3.22 4.92
N PRO A 192 -1.77 -3.88 4.05
CA PRO A 192 -0.48 -3.35 3.64
C PRO A 192 -0.70 -2.14 2.74
N ASP A 193 -0.54 -0.94 3.30
CA ASP A 193 -0.39 0.28 2.50
C ASP A 193 1.04 0.81 2.63
N PRO A 194 1.98 0.28 1.82
CA PRO A 194 3.35 0.74 1.88
C PRO A 194 3.39 2.17 1.33
N ILE A 195 3.78 3.13 2.17
CA ILE A 195 4.01 4.53 1.79
C ILE A 195 5.09 4.61 0.69
N LEU A 196 6.09 3.72 0.77
CA LEU A 196 7.19 3.62 -0.17
C LEU A 196 6.90 2.56 -1.23
N HIS A 197 7.14 2.86 -2.50
CA HIS A 197 7.07 1.83 -3.56
C HIS A 197 8.31 0.91 -3.54
N THR A 198 8.12 -0.34 -3.98
CA THR A 198 9.15 -1.39 -4.00
C THR A 198 9.63 -1.71 -5.43
N GLU A 199 9.45 -0.78 -6.37
CA GLU A 199 9.75 -1.01 -7.77
C GLU A 199 11.25 -0.95 -8.09
N GLU A 200 11.62 -1.52 -9.25
CA GLU A 200 13.00 -1.82 -9.61
C GLU A 200 13.88 -0.56 -9.80
N LEU A 201 13.25 0.60 -9.98
CA LEU A 201 13.90 1.90 -10.15
C LEU A 201 13.94 2.73 -8.85
N ALA A 202 13.54 2.15 -7.71
CA ALA A 202 13.78 2.78 -6.41
C ALA A 202 15.29 2.98 -6.16
N PRO A 203 15.70 4.08 -5.50
CA PRO A 203 17.09 4.41 -5.27
C PRO A 203 17.79 3.26 -4.54
N PRO A 204 19.06 2.97 -4.90
CA PRO A 204 19.77 1.79 -4.42
C PRO A 204 19.85 1.74 -2.88
N SER A 205 19.86 2.90 -2.22
CA SER A 205 19.81 3.03 -0.76
C SER A 205 18.51 2.52 -0.14
N LEU A 206 17.35 2.71 -0.78
CA LEU A 206 16.04 2.28 -0.29
C LEU A 206 15.86 0.76 -0.49
N LYS A 207 16.30 0.24 -1.65
CA LYS A 207 16.41 -1.20 -1.89
C LYS A 207 17.33 -1.88 -0.89
N MET A 208 18.46 -1.24 -0.56
CA MET A 208 19.35 -1.72 0.49
C MET A 208 18.61 -1.75 1.82
N ILE A 209 17.93 -0.68 2.25
CA ILE A 209 17.21 -0.65 3.52
C ILE A 209 16.07 -1.67 3.56
N HIS A 210 15.32 -1.89 2.47
CA HIS A 210 14.23 -2.88 2.46
C HIS A 210 14.78 -4.32 2.53
N LYS A 211 15.84 -4.60 1.76
CA LYS A 211 16.58 -5.86 1.81
C LYS A 211 17.25 -6.06 3.18
N PHE A 212 17.82 -5.01 3.75
CA PHE A 212 18.39 -4.98 5.09
C PHE A 212 17.32 -5.06 6.18
N ASN A 213 16.10 -4.56 6.02
CA ASN A 213 15.09 -4.67 7.06
C ASN A 213 14.67 -6.14 7.24
N SER A 214 14.49 -6.87 6.13
CA SER A 214 14.28 -8.33 6.18
C SER A 214 15.55 -9.08 6.62
N LEU A 215 16.72 -8.68 6.12
CA LEU A 215 18.00 -9.35 6.38
C LEU A 215 18.66 -8.97 7.72
N ILE A 216 18.25 -7.90 8.42
CA ILE A 216 18.76 -7.46 9.74
C ILE A 216 17.80 -7.91 10.84
N PHE A 217 16.48 -7.94 10.60
CA PHE A 217 15.52 -8.37 11.61
C PHE A 217 15.74 -9.83 12.02
N ILE A 218 15.99 -10.71 11.04
CA ILE A 218 16.27 -12.13 11.26
C ILE A 218 17.56 -12.36 12.06
N PRO A 219 18.73 -11.79 11.70
CA PRO A 219 19.94 -11.97 12.48
C PRO A 219 19.96 -11.14 13.77
N CYS A 220 19.24 -10.03 13.93
CA CYS A 220 19.14 -9.35 15.22
C CYS A 220 18.36 -10.19 16.24
N ILE A 221 17.27 -10.84 15.81
CA ILE A 221 16.53 -11.80 16.64
C ILE A 221 17.39 -13.05 16.89
N ALA A 222 18.04 -13.58 15.86
CA ALA A 222 18.94 -14.72 16.04
C ALA A 222 20.12 -14.37 16.95
N PHE A 223 20.70 -13.16 16.84
CA PHE A 223 21.78 -12.67 17.68
C PHE A 223 21.32 -12.47 19.12
N SER A 224 20.11 -11.96 19.37
CA SER A 224 19.59 -11.87 20.74
C SER A 224 19.35 -13.25 21.35
N ILE A 225 18.87 -14.22 20.56
CA ILE A 225 18.66 -15.61 20.99
C ILE A 225 20.01 -16.31 21.24
N ILE A 226 20.98 -16.14 20.33
CA ILE A 226 22.32 -16.72 20.44
C ILE A 226 23.07 -16.15 21.64
N LEU A 227 22.99 -14.84 21.86
CA LEU A 227 23.62 -14.17 22.98
C LEU A 227 22.96 -14.57 24.32
N PHE A 228 21.64 -14.76 24.33
CA PHE A 228 20.92 -15.36 25.46
C PHE A 228 21.38 -16.79 25.78
N ILE A 229 21.60 -17.63 24.76
CA ILE A 229 22.11 -19.00 24.94
C ILE A 229 23.57 -19.00 25.42
N LEU A 230 24.41 -18.13 24.87
CA LEU A 230 25.83 -18.00 25.24
C LEU A 230 26.01 -17.52 26.69
N LEU A 231 25.21 -16.56 27.15
CA LEU A 231 25.28 -16.05 28.51
C LEU A 231 24.77 -17.07 29.54
N ASN A 232 23.71 -17.82 29.23
CA ASN A 232 23.27 -18.93 30.07
C ASN A 232 24.33 -20.03 30.18
N LYS A 233 25.10 -20.28 29.10
CA LYS A 233 26.20 -21.26 29.12
C LYS A 233 27.43 -20.74 29.88
N SER A 234 27.69 -19.43 29.83
CA SER A 234 28.79 -18.78 30.56
C SER A 234 28.57 -18.69 32.07
N MET A 235 27.30 -18.66 32.53
CA MET A 235 26.94 -18.75 33.96
C MET A 235 27.34 -20.09 34.61
N SER A 236 27.67 -21.11 33.81
CA SER A 236 28.19 -22.39 34.29
C SER A 236 29.71 -22.40 34.51
N SER A 237 30.41 -21.29 34.24
CA SER A 237 31.86 -21.17 34.38
C SER A 237 32.21 -20.19 35.52
N GLU A 238 33.03 -20.66 36.47
CA GLU A 238 33.44 -20.01 37.73
C GLU A 238 34.32 -18.74 37.56
N ASN A 239 33.96 -17.81 36.67
CA ASN A 239 34.69 -16.56 36.47
C ASN A 239 33.92 -15.36 37.08
N PRO A 240 34.27 -14.91 38.30
CA PRO A 240 33.51 -13.91 39.05
C PRO A 240 33.49 -12.50 38.43
N ILE A 241 34.44 -12.21 37.52
CA ILE A 241 34.57 -10.90 36.87
C ILE A 241 33.50 -10.70 35.78
N ILE A 242 33.07 -11.78 35.13
CA ILE A 242 32.07 -11.75 34.05
C ILE A 242 30.66 -11.75 34.64
N ASN A 243 30.47 -12.42 35.79
CA ASN A 243 29.19 -12.56 36.48
C ASN A 243 28.66 -11.22 37.03
N ASN A 244 29.55 -10.36 37.55
CA ASN A 244 29.16 -9.04 38.08
C ASN A 244 29.01 -7.95 37.01
N LEU A 245 29.61 -8.11 35.82
CA LEU A 245 29.59 -7.07 34.77
C LEU A 245 28.49 -7.26 33.72
N THR A 246 27.83 -8.41 33.66
CA THR A 246 26.74 -8.62 32.70
C THR A 246 25.43 -8.97 33.40
N PRO A 247 24.78 -8.01 34.08
CA PRO A 247 23.35 -8.17 34.32
C PRO A 247 22.67 -8.37 32.96
N ILE A 248 21.85 -9.43 32.89
CA ILE A 248 20.99 -9.84 31.78
C ILE A 248 20.42 -8.67 30.91
N PRO A 249 20.07 -7.48 31.45
CA PRO A 249 19.68 -6.31 30.65
C PRO A 249 20.71 -5.77 29.62
N LEU A 250 22.01 -5.87 29.88
CA LEU A 250 23.06 -5.24 29.03
C LEU A 250 23.09 -5.82 27.60
N PRO A 251 23.09 -7.15 27.41
CA PRO A 251 22.73 -7.84 26.16
C PRO A 251 21.58 -7.26 25.34
N ILE A 252 20.43 -7.07 25.99
CA ILE A 252 19.17 -6.68 25.36
C ILE A 252 19.27 -5.22 24.89
N ILE A 253 19.92 -4.37 25.68
CA ILE A 253 20.20 -2.98 25.33
C ILE A 253 21.12 -2.91 24.10
N THR A 254 22.19 -3.72 24.06
CA THR A 254 23.11 -3.73 22.90
C THR A 254 22.45 -4.21 21.62
N ALA A 255 21.52 -5.18 21.70
CA ALA A 255 20.74 -5.63 20.55
C ALA A 255 19.72 -4.59 20.06
N GLY A 256 19.20 -3.74 20.95
CA GLY A 256 18.24 -2.69 20.62
C GLY A 256 18.83 -1.49 19.89
N ILE A 257 20.10 -1.15 20.13
CA ILE A 257 20.74 0.06 19.57
C ILE A 257 20.78 0.05 18.02
N PRO A 258 21.24 -1.02 17.34
CA PRO A 258 21.23 -1.07 15.88
C PRO A 258 19.82 -0.95 15.30
N LEU A 259 18.83 -1.59 15.94
CA LEU A 259 17.44 -1.58 15.49
C LEU A 259 16.83 -0.17 15.57
N LEU A 260 17.15 0.58 16.63
CA LEU A 260 16.74 1.98 16.80
C LEU A 260 17.36 2.87 15.71
N LEU A 261 18.63 2.63 15.38
CA LEU A 261 19.36 3.37 14.34
C LEU A 261 18.72 3.16 12.95
N VAL A 262 18.41 1.90 12.59
CA VAL A 262 17.68 1.55 11.36
C VAL A 262 16.30 2.20 11.35
N GLY A 263 15.57 2.14 12.47
CA GLY A 263 14.25 2.78 12.61
C GLY A 263 14.28 4.29 12.43
N LYS A 264 15.29 5.00 12.97
CA LYS A 264 15.47 6.45 12.79
C LYS A 264 15.75 6.82 11.34
N ILE A 265 16.58 6.04 10.64
CA ILE A 265 16.86 6.25 9.22
C ILE A 265 15.57 6.07 8.43
N GLY A 266 14.83 4.98 8.64
CA GLY A 266 13.55 4.72 7.99
C GLY A 266 12.53 5.86 8.17
N ARG A 267 12.39 6.37 9.40
CA ARG A 267 11.49 7.51 9.68
C ARG A 267 11.84 8.77 8.90
N LYS A 268 13.13 9.07 8.66
CA LYS A 268 13.52 10.24 7.87
C LYS A 268 13.04 10.13 6.41
N TRP A 269 13.17 8.96 5.80
CA TRP A 269 12.70 8.71 4.44
C TRP A 269 11.17 8.81 4.34
N ILE A 270 10.46 8.19 5.28
CA ILE A 270 8.98 8.24 5.32
C ILE A 270 8.51 9.70 5.39
N LYS A 271 9.07 10.49 6.31
CA LYS A 271 8.73 11.92 6.45
C LYS A 271 9.05 12.76 5.21
N GLN A 272 10.05 12.38 4.43
CA GLN A 272 10.36 13.07 3.17
C GLN A 272 9.29 12.78 2.12
N VAL A 273 8.87 11.51 2.00
CA VAL A 273 7.82 11.11 1.06
C VAL A 273 6.46 11.67 1.45
N GLU A 274 6.14 11.66 2.75
CA GLU A 274 4.93 12.27 3.30
C GLU A 274 4.78 13.75 2.90
N LYS A 275 5.87 14.54 2.96
CA LYS A 275 5.87 15.93 2.49
C LYS A 275 5.63 16.07 0.99
N ILE A 276 6.08 15.11 0.19
CA ILE A 276 5.83 15.07 -1.25
C ILE A 276 4.35 14.75 -1.49
N ASP A 277 3.79 13.78 -0.76
CA ASP A 277 2.40 13.36 -0.84
C ASP A 277 1.43 14.47 -0.41
N GLU A 278 1.73 15.21 0.65
CA GLU A 278 0.94 16.38 1.08
C GLU A 278 0.83 17.45 -0.01
N SER A 279 1.90 17.63 -0.80
CA SER A 279 1.97 18.63 -1.87
C SER A 279 1.38 18.15 -3.20
N TYR A 280 1.14 16.85 -3.33
CA TYR A 280 0.77 16.21 -4.60
C TYR A 280 -0.64 16.57 -5.09
N PRO A 281 -1.71 16.56 -4.26
CA PRO A 281 -3.05 16.94 -4.72
C PRO A 281 -3.11 18.37 -5.30
N SER A 282 -2.44 19.32 -4.64
CA SER A 282 -2.33 20.70 -5.10
C SER A 282 -1.63 20.78 -6.46
N PHE A 283 -0.55 20.01 -6.65
CA PHE A 283 0.14 19.89 -7.93
C PHE A 283 -0.77 19.31 -9.02
N VAL A 284 -1.46 18.19 -8.76
CA VAL A 284 -2.35 17.55 -9.75
C VAL A 284 -3.48 18.49 -10.16
N LYS A 285 -4.07 19.21 -9.19
CA LYS A 285 -5.10 20.21 -9.47
C LYS A 285 -4.57 21.33 -10.36
N SER A 286 -3.46 21.98 -9.96
CA SER A 286 -2.86 23.05 -10.77
C SER A 286 -2.41 22.56 -12.15
N LEU A 287 -1.92 21.32 -12.25
CA LEU A 287 -1.55 20.70 -13.52
C LEU A 287 -2.79 20.52 -14.41
N GLY A 288 -3.91 20.06 -13.85
CA GLY A 288 -5.20 19.99 -14.56
C GLY A 288 -5.66 21.35 -15.08
N ASP A 289 -5.61 22.38 -14.23
CA ASP A 289 -5.95 23.77 -14.60
C ASP A 289 -5.03 24.31 -15.70
N ALA A 290 -3.73 24.02 -15.63
CA ALA A 290 -2.78 24.46 -16.64
C ALA A 290 -2.94 23.71 -17.97
N ILE A 291 -3.25 22.40 -17.94
CA ILE A 291 -3.52 21.59 -19.13
C ILE A 291 -4.79 22.06 -19.84
N SER A 292 -5.85 22.40 -19.10
CA SER A 292 -7.10 22.89 -19.70
C SER A 292 -6.90 24.19 -20.48
N VAL A 293 -5.97 25.05 -20.04
CA VAL A 293 -5.62 26.31 -20.73
C VAL A 293 -4.67 26.09 -21.89
N THR A 294 -3.62 25.29 -21.70
CA THR A 294 -2.51 25.17 -22.67
C THR A 294 -2.66 24.03 -23.68
N ASN A 295 -3.57 23.09 -23.41
CA ASN A 295 -3.82 21.88 -24.19
C ASN A 295 -2.57 20.98 -24.43
N SER A 296 -1.49 21.22 -23.69
CA SER A 296 -0.21 20.53 -23.85
C SER A 296 0.56 20.44 -22.53
N LEU A 297 0.85 19.21 -22.10
CA LEU A 297 1.58 18.92 -20.86
C LEU A 297 2.92 19.66 -20.76
N LYS A 298 3.60 19.88 -21.89
CA LYS A 298 4.87 20.61 -21.95
C LYS A 298 4.68 22.07 -21.57
N ALA A 299 3.68 22.74 -22.15
CA ALA A 299 3.37 24.14 -21.85
C ALA A 299 2.84 24.30 -20.42
N SER A 300 2.03 23.35 -19.94
CA SER A 300 1.55 23.33 -18.55
C SER A 300 2.69 23.23 -17.55
N SER A 301 3.71 22.39 -17.82
CA SER A 301 4.86 22.20 -16.92
C SER A 301 5.71 23.46 -16.71
N VAL A 302 5.66 24.41 -17.65
CA VAL A 302 6.36 25.70 -17.58
C VAL A 302 5.60 26.66 -16.66
N ILE A 303 4.27 26.66 -16.73
CA ILE A 303 3.39 27.51 -15.89
C ILE A 303 3.47 27.09 -14.42
N LEU A 304 3.62 25.79 -14.16
CA LEU A 304 3.67 25.23 -12.81
C LEU A 304 4.94 25.58 -12.03
N GLU A 305 6.01 26.01 -12.67
CA GLU A 305 7.24 26.41 -11.96
C GLU A 305 7.09 27.71 -11.16
N VAL A 306 6.07 28.52 -11.48
CA VAL A 306 5.77 29.76 -10.75
C VAL A 306 5.24 29.47 -9.33
N ASN A 307 4.63 28.30 -9.13
CA ASN A 307 4.08 27.89 -7.84
C ASN A 307 5.10 27.07 -7.03
N ASP A 308 5.16 27.33 -5.73
CA ASP A 308 6.02 26.58 -4.81
C ASP A 308 5.28 25.35 -4.25
N TYR A 309 5.68 24.15 -4.69
CA TYR A 309 5.19 22.85 -4.18
C TYR A 309 6.20 22.19 -3.22
N GLY A 310 7.12 22.96 -2.64
CA GLY A 310 8.08 22.50 -1.63
C GLY A 310 8.96 21.34 -2.09
N ALA A 311 8.82 20.17 -1.45
CA ALA A 311 9.63 18.98 -1.72
C ALA A 311 9.44 18.43 -3.15
N LEU A 312 8.31 18.73 -3.79
CA LEU A 312 7.96 18.26 -5.13
C LEU A 312 8.63 19.07 -6.25
N ASN A 313 9.08 20.31 -5.98
CA ASN A 313 9.67 21.21 -6.99
C ASN A 313 10.86 20.60 -7.73
N LYS A 314 11.73 19.87 -7.01
CA LYS A 314 12.90 19.21 -7.60
C LYS A 314 12.49 18.14 -8.62
N LEU A 315 11.40 17.44 -8.35
CA LEU A 315 10.85 16.40 -9.23
C LEU A 315 10.14 17.01 -10.44
N ILE A 316 9.37 18.08 -10.24
CA ILE A 316 8.72 18.84 -11.32
C ILE A 316 9.75 19.40 -12.30
N ARG A 317 10.85 19.99 -11.81
CA ARG A 317 11.94 20.49 -12.66
C ARG A 317 12.67 19.38 -13.44
N ARG A 318 12.66 18.13 -12.96
CA ARG A 318 13.16 16.97 -13.73
C ARG A 318 12.17 16.53 -14.80
N LEU A 319 10.88 16.47 -14.46
CA LEU A 319 9.81 16.18 -15.42
C LEU A 319 9.83 17.19 -16.57
N ARG A 320 9.86 18.49 -16.28
CA ARG A 320 9.92 19.55 -17.28
C ARG A 320 11.08 19.36 -18.25
N ARG A 321 12.30 19.17 -17.73
CA ARG A 321 13.48 18.92 -18.57
C ARG A 321 13.30 17.72 -19.50
N ARG A 322 12.65 16.64 -19.04
CA ARG A 322 12.30 15.49 -19.90
C ARG A 322 11.31 15.85 -20.99
N LEU A 323 10.26 16.60 -20.66
CA LEU A 323 9.27 17.06 -21.64
C LEU A 323 9.86 18.06 -22.64
N GLU A 324 10.80 18.91 -22.21
CA GLU A 324 11.53 19.83 -23.07
C GLU A 324 12.43 19.12 -24.07
N MET A 325 13.13 18.07 -23.62
CA MET A 325 13.95 17.18 -24.45
C MET A 325 13.14 16.31 -25.44
N GLY A 326 11.80 16.36 -25.39
CA GLY A 326 10.93 15.65 -26.34
C GLY A 326 10.66 14.20 -25.99
N PHE A 327 10.91 13.77 -24.74
CA PHE A 327 10.53 12.43 -24.30
C PHE A 327 9.01 12.24 -24.29
N GLU A 328 8.55 11.01 -24.52
CA GLU A 328 7.13 10.66 -24.43
C GLU A 328 6.53 11.09 -23.08
N GLN A 329 5.36 11.73 -23.11
CA GLN A 329 4.69 12.27 -21.92
C GLN A 329 4.41 11.19 -20.88
N ASN A 330 3.85 10.06 -21.31
CA ASN A 330 3.50 8.93 -20.44
C ASN A 330 4.73 8.34 -19.73
N LYS A 331 5.83 8.12 -20.46
CA LYS A 331 7.08 7.61 -19.88
C LYS A 331 7.68 8.63 -18.90
N SER A 332 7.63 9.91 -19.24
CA SER A 332 8.16 10.99 -18.39
C SER A 332 7.40 11.11 -17.07
N LEU A 333 6.06 10.97 -17.10
CA LEU A 333 5.22 10.92 -15.92
C LEU A 333 5.48 9.64 -15.10
N ASN A 334 5.56 8.47 -15.74
CA ASN A 334 5.86 7.23 -15.01
C ASN A 334 7.22 7.31 -14.27
N ILE A 335 8.23 7.94 -14.87
CA ILE A 335 9.52 8.20 -14.22
C ILE A 335 9.37 9.19 -13.05
N LEU A 336 8.49 10.20 -13.15
CA LEU A 336 8.17 11.07 -12.01
C LEU A 336 7.63 10.26 -10.82
N GLY A 337 6.68 9.35 -11.07
CA GLY A 337 6.13 8.48 -10.03
C GLY A 337 7.16 7.53 -9.42
N LEU A 338 8.12 7.07 -10.22
CA LEU A 338 9.23 6.27 -9.72
C LEU A 338 10.23 7.09 -8.89
N GLU A 339 10.52 8.33 -9.29
CA GLU A 339 11.44 9.22 -8.57
C GLU A 339 10.85 9.79 -7.27
N SER A 340 9.53 9.90 -7.16
CA SER A 340 8.86 10.44 -5.97
C SER A 340 8.94 9.51 -4.75
N LEU A 341 9.26 8.23 -4.95
CA LEU A 341 9.29 7.17 -3.93
C LEU A 341 7.95 6.84 -3.29
N SER A 342 6.93 7.65 -3.57
CA SER A 342 5.57 7.48 -3.08
C SER A 342 4.84 6.42 -3.88
N ASN A 343 4.25 5.47 -3.16
CA ASN A 343 3.36 4.49 -3.75
C ASN A 343 2.06 5.14 -4.25
N LEU A 344 1.58 6.20 -3.59
CA LEU A 344 0.38 6.94 -3.98
C LEU A 344 0.60 7.63 -5.33
N ILE A 345 1.71 8.35 -5.48
CA ILE A 345 2.03 9.05 -6.73
C ILE A 345 2.26 8.06 -7.88
N LEU A 346 2.95 6.95 -7.61
CA LEU A 346 3.17 5.93 -8.62
C LEU A 346 1.86 5.28 -9.10
N LYS A 347 0.95 4.94 -8.16
CA LYS A 347 -0.36 4.35 -8.48
C LYS A 347 -1.30 5.31 -9.19
N THR A 348 -1.20 6.61 -8.94
CA THR A 348 -2.06 7.61 -9.60
C THR A 348 -1.61 7.95 -11.01
N ILE A 349 -0.32 7.80 -11.31
CA ILE A 349 0.24 8.07 -12.65
C ILE A 349 0.05 6.89 -13.61
N ARG A 350 0.00 5.66 -13.09
CA ARG A 350 -0.32 4.45 -13.85
C ARG A 350 -1.82 4.36 -14.06
#